data_AF-U1WVB1-F1
#
_entry.id   AF-U1WVB1-F1
#
_cell.length_a   1.000
_cell.length_b   1.000
_cell.length_c   1.000
_cell.angle_alpha   90.00
_cell.angle_beta   90.00
_cell.angle_gamma   90.00
#
_symmetry.space_group_name_H-M   'P 1'
#
loop_
_entity.id
_entity.type
_entity.pdbx_description
1 polymer ?
#
loop_
_entity_poly.entity_id
_entity_poly.type
_entity_poly.pdbx_seq_one_letter_code
_entity_poly.pdbx_strand_id
1 'polypeptide(L)'
;MPFATLMDCLGENTNYDTGEPFVFTEGHIKQLRDMFQEIYLEGNHALLHVFVCEDDERLDHTQTRKMLKGCGTFVSFPNGGHRFAELERIQDTMSHIYAALIK
;
A
#
# COMPACT_ATOMS: atom_id res chain seq x y z
N MET A 1 9.09 -3.95 6.93
CA MET A 1 7.71 -4.37 7.30
C MET A 1 7.30 -3.57 8.52
N PRO A 2 6.17 -2.86 8.48
CA PRO A 2 5.79 -1.87 9.49
C PRO A 2 5.57 -2.46 10.89
N PHE A 3 5.33 -3.77 11.00
CA PHE A 3 5.06 -4.44 12.28
C PHE A 3 6.20 -4.32 13.28
N ALA A 4 7.46 -4.40 12.81
CA ALA A 4 8.62 -4.37 13.71
C ALA A 4 8.77 -3.02 14.42
N THR A 5 8.64 -1.92 13.68
CA THR A 5 8.70 -0.57 14.24
C THR A 5 7.47 -0.22 15.07
N LEU A 6 6.32 -0.84 14.80
CA LEU A 6 5.10 -0.65 15.61
C LEU A 6 5.15 -1.36 16.96
N MET A 7 5.91 -2.47 17.07
CA MET A 7 6.13 -3.13 18.36
C MET A 7 6.83 -2.21 19.37
N ASP A 8 7.68 -1.29 18.89
CA ASP A 8 8.37 -0.31 19.72
C ASP A 8 7.40 0.76 20.29
N CYS A 9 6.17 0.83 19.78
CA CYS A 9 5.14 1.78 20.20
C CYS A 9 4.10 1.18 21.18
N LEU A 10 4.33 -0.03 21.71
CA LEU A 10 3.40 -0.66 22.65
C LEU A 10 3.29 0.12 23.97
N GLY A 11 2.09 0.11 24.56
CA GLY A 11 1.79 0.78 25.82
C GLY A 11 0.97 2.06 25.64
N GLU A 12 1.10 2.98 26.58
CA GLU A 12 0.35 4.24 26.59
C GLU A 12 0.86 5.19 25.51
N ASN A 13 -0.06 5.70 24.71
CA ASN A 13 0.20 6.63 23.62
C ASN A 13 -0.86 7.73 23.61
N THR A 14 -0.58 8.81 22.89
CA THR A 14 -1.50 9.93 22.69
C THR A 14 -1.82 10.05 21.22
N ASN A 15 -3.10 10.17 20.90
CA ASN A 15 -3.53 10.41 19.53
C ASN A 15 -2.94 11.75 19.05
N TYR A 16 -2.25 11.73 17.92
CA TYR A 16 -1.59 12.92 17.38
C TYR A 16 -2.57 14.03 16.96
N ASP A 17 -3.75 13.65 16.47
CA ASP A 17 -4.77 14.59 15.95
C ASP A 17 -5.71 15.07 17.07
N THR A 18 -6.20 14.15 17.90
CA THR A 18 -7.21 14.46 18.93
C THR A 18 -6.63 14.72 20.32
N GLY A 19 -5.38 14.31 20.59
CA GLY A 19 -4.77 14.41 21.92
C GLY A 19 -5.30 13.40 22.94
N GLU A 20 -6.21 12.49 22.55
CA GLU A 20 -6.80 11.52 23.45
C GLU A 20 -5.81 10.40 23.80
N PRO A 21 -5.73 9.98 25.08
CA PRO A 21 -4.89 8.87 25.49
C PRO A 21 -5.46 7.55 24.98
N PHE A 22 -4.60 6.65 24.54
CA PHE A 22 -4.97 5.29 24.15
C PHE A 22 -3.86 4.30 24.53
N VAL A 23 -4.23 3.02 24.62
CA VAL A 23 -3.26 1.95 24.87
C VAL A 23 -3.07 1.16 23.59
N PHE A 24 -1.85 1.17 23.05
CA PHE A 24 -1.48 0.35 21.91
C PHE A 24 -1.03 -1.02 22.38
N THR A 25 -1.75 -2.08 21.97
CA THR A 25 -1.51 -3.45 22.45
C THR A 25 -1.00 -4.35 21.34
N GLU A 26 -0.40 -5.49 21.72
CA GLU A 26 -0.03 -6.55 20.78
C GLU A 26 -1.23 -7.04 19.95
N GLY A 27 -2.44 -6.97 20.52
CA GLY A 27 -3.69 -7.29 19.83
C GLY A 27 -3.90 -6.42 18.59
N HIS A 28 -3.58 -5.12 18.64
CA HIS A 28 -3.68 -4.22 17.49
C HIS A 28 -2.67 -4.59 16.39
N ILE A 29 -1.45 -4.98 16.78
CA ILE A 29 -0.41 -5.42 15.83
C ILE A 29 -0.82 -6.74 15.18
N LYS A 30 -1.40 -7.67 15.96
CA LYS A 30 -1.97 -8.92 15.43
C LYS A 30 -3.09 -8.63 14.44
N GLN A 31 -4.04 -7.76 14.75
CA GLN A 31 -5.10 -7.37 13.82
C GLN A 31 -4.55 -6.83 12.50
N LEU A 32 -3.56 -5.92 12.57
CA LEU A 32 -2.92 -5.38 11.38
C LEU A 32 -2.22 -6.47 10.55
N ARG A 33 -1.55 -7.43 11.21
CA ARG A 33 -0.88 -8.55 10.54
C ARG A 33 -1.88 -9.49 9.87
N ASP A 34 -2.97 -9.81 10.55
CA ASP A 34 -4.00 -10.72 10.06
C ASP A 34 -4.67 -10.11 8.81
N MET A 35 -5.00 -8.80 8.83
CA MET A 35 -5.48 -8.07 7.64
C MET A 35 -4.49 -8.12 6.46
N PHE A 36 -3.18 -8.01 6.75
CA PHE A 36 -2.15 -8.06 5.72
C PHE A 36 -2.08 -9.44 5.05
N GLN A 37 -2.33 -10.52 5.79
CA GLN A 37 -2.32 -11.88 5.26
C GLN A 37 -3.51 -12.14 4.32
N GLU A 38 -4.72 -11.71 4.68
CA GLU A 38 -5.92 -11.90 3.85
C GLU A 38 -5.76 -11.23 2.48
N ILE A 39 -5.29 -9.98 2.46
CA ILE A 39 -5.10 -9.23 1.21
C ILE A 39 -3.99 -9.85 0.34
N TYR A 40 -2.92 -10.35 0.98
CA TYR A 40 -1.73 -10.80 0.26
C TYR A 40 -1.84 -12.24 -0.24
N LEU A 41 -2.52 -13.13 0.48
CA LEU A 41 -2.52 -14.57 0.18
C LEU A 41 -3.72 -15.03 -0.64
N GLU A 42 -4.86 -14.33 -0.57
CA GLU A 42 -6.12 -14.86 -1.10
C GLU A 42 -6.55 -14.18 -2.42
N GLY A 43 -5.96 -13.04 -2.77
CA GLY A 43 -6.26 -12.33 -4.01
C GLY A 43 -5.55 -12.92 -5.24
N ASN A 44 -6.23 -12.92 -6.40
CA ASN A 44 -5.56 -13.20 -7.68
C ASN A 44 -4.66 -12.02 -8.05
N HIS A 45 -3.35 -12.15 -7.81
CA HIS A 45 -2.38 -11.09 -8.09
C HIS A 45 -2.36 -10.65 -9.55
N ALA A 46 -2.73 -11.52 -10.50
CA ALA A 46 -2.80 -11.14 -11.92
C ALA A 46 -3.84 -10.03 -12.20
N LEU A 47 -4.79 -9.80 -11.30
CA LEU A 47 -5.78 -8.72 -11.38
C LEU A 47 -5.34 -7.44 -10.67
N LEU A 48 -4.19 -7.46 -10.00
CA LEU A 48 -3.63 -6.29 -9.34
C LEU A 48 -2.80 -5.49 -10.33
N HIS A 49 -3.15 -4.21 -10.51
CA HIS A 49 -2.42 -3.28 -11.36
C HIS A 49 -1.89 -2.13 -10.51
N VAL A 50 -0.59 -1.92 -10.55
CA VAL A 50 0.15 -1.06 -9.61
C VAL A 50 0.90 0.00 -10.41
N PHE A 51 0.69 1.25 -10.02
CA PHE A 51 1.36 2.42 -10.57
C PHE A 51 1.98 3.19 -9.41
N VAL A 52 3.29 3.43 -9.45
CA VAL A 52 4.03 4.12 -8.38
C VAL A 52 4.91 5.21 -8.95
N CYS A 53 5.24 6.19 -8.11
CA CYS A 53 6.22 7.22 -8.40
C CYS A 53 7.51 6.94 -7.61
N GLU A 54 8.66 7.02 -8.27
CA GLU A 54 9.97 6.73 -7.67
C GLU A 54 10.42 7.84 -6.72
N ASP A 55 9.95 9.07 -6.96
CA ASP A 55 10.15 10.25 -6.12
C ASP A 55 9.13 10.38 -4.98
N ASP A 56 8.30 9.36 -4.71
CA ASP A 56 7.40 9.34 -3.55
C ASP A 56 8.21 9.34 -2.24
N GLU A 57 8.17 10.44 -1.49
CA GLU A 57 8.90 10.59 -0.24
C GLU A 57 8.28 9.83 0.95
N ARG A 58 7.09 9.25 0.79
CA ARG A 58 6.33 8.56 1.85
C ARG A 58 6.35 7.06 1.69
N LEU A 59 6.29 6.55 0.47
CA LEU A 59 6.24 5.13 0.16
C LEU A 59 7.44 4.68 -0.67
N ASP A 60 8.14 3.67 -0.18
CA ASP A 60 9.28 3.08 -0.90
C ASP A 60 8.80 2.19 -2.06
N HIS A 61 8.98 2.68 -3.28
CA HIS A 61 8.63 1.97 -4.51
C HIS A 61 9.37 0.63 -4.65
N THR A 62 10.59 0.50 -4.12
CA THR A 62 11.39 -0.73 -4.19
C THR A 62 10.81 -1.82 -3.28
N GLN A 63 10.35 -1.44 -2.08
CA GLN A 63 9.65 -2.34 -1.17
C GLN A 63 8.30 -2.74 -1.75
N THR A 64 7.57 -1.78 -2.34
CA THR A 64 6.29 -2.04 -2.99
C THR A 64 6.43 -3.04 -4.14
N ARG A 65 7.47 -2.91 -4.98
CA ARG A 65 7.78 -3.86 -6.06
C ARG A 65 8.07 -5.27 -5.54
N LYS A 66 8.84 -5.38 -4.43
CA LYS A 66 9.15 -6.67 -3.82
C LYS A 66 7.90 -7.33 -3.23
N MET A 67 7.03 -6.53 -2.62
CA MET A 67 5.78 -6.97 -2.03
C MET A 67 4.81 -7.43 -3.13
N LEU A 68 4.58 -6.63 -4.15
CA LEU A 68 3.56 -6.94 -5.17
C LEU A 68 4.11 -7.79 -6.32
N LYS A 69 4.96 -8.77 -5.99
CA LYS A 69 5.53 -9.69 -6.98
C LYS A 69 4.43 -10.57 -7.55
N GLY A 70 4.35 -10.65 -8.89
CA GLY A 70 3.32 -11.42 -9.58
C GLY A 70 2.04 -10.65 -9.85
N CYS A 71 2.01 -9.35 -9.56
CA CYS A 71 0.90 -8.49 -9.99
C CYS A 71 0.79 -8.45 -11.53
N GLY A 72 -0.42 -8.24 -12.04
CA GLY A 72 -0.69 -8.17 -13.48
C GLY A 72 0.02 -7.00 -14.16
N THR A 73 0.21 -5.88 -13.46
CA THR A 73 0.98 -4.75 -13.95
C THR A 73 1.70 -4.05 -12.82
N PHE A 74 2.97 -3.72 -13.04
CA PHE A 74 3.73 -2.82 -12.17
C PHE A 74 4.48 -1.80 -13.03
N VAL A 75 4.11 -0.53 -12.93
CA VAL A 75 4.78 0.57 -13.62
C VAL A 75 5.30 1.56 -12.59
N SER A 76 6.56 1.96 -12.73
CA SER A 76 7.15 3.06 -11.98
C SER A 76 7.37 4.27 -12.88
N PHE A 77 7.07 5.45 -12.36
CA PHE A 77 7.31 6.73 -13.01
C PHE A 77 8.38 7.49 -12.24
N PRO A 78 9.31 8.18 -12.91
CA PRO A 78 10.39 8.88 -12.21
C PRO A 78 9.90 10.03 -11.34
N ASN A 79 8.81 10.70 -11.75
CA ASN A 79 8.27 11.88 -11.07
C ASN A 79 6.75 11.80 -10.90
N GLY A 80 6.25 12.42 -9.84
CA GLY A 80 4.81 12.57 -9.53
C GLY A 80 4.52 12.61 -8.03
N GLY A 81 5.48 12.18 -7.21
CA GLY A 81 5.42 12.16 -5.75
C GLY A 81 4.27 11.31 -5.20
N HIS A 82 4.05 11.40 -3.89
CA HIS A 82 2.99 10.63 -3.23
C HIS A 82 1.58 10.94 -3.72
N ARG A 83 1.36 12.17 -4.21
CA ARG A 83 0.07 12.59 -4.75
C ARG A 83 -0.22 12.00 -6.14
N PHE A 84 0.77 11.35 -6.75
CA PHE A 84 0.70 10.83 -8.11
C PHE A 84 0.24 11.93 -9.08
N ALA A 85 0.98 13.04 -9.10
CA ALA A 85 0.71 14.14 -10.02
C ALA A 85 0.73 13.62 -11.47
N GLU A 86 -0.25 14.05 -12.27
CA GLU A 86 -0.47 13.61 -13.66
C GLU A 86 -1.09 12.21 -13.79
N LEU A 87 -2.18 11.98 -13.07
CA LEU A 87 -3.01 10.77 -13.15
C LEU A 87 -3.47 10.48 -14.59
N GLU A 88 -3.60 11.50 -15.45
CA GLU A 88 -3.94 11.36 -16.86
C GLU A 88 -3.03 10.40 -17.63
N ARG A 89 -1.76 10.27 -17.22
CA ARG A 89 -0.77 9.39 -17.87
C ARG A 89 -1.17 7.91 -17.85
N ILE A 90 -2.03 7.50 -16.91
CA ILE A 90 -2.47 6.11 -16.78
C ILE A 90 -3.91 5.88 -17.24
N GLN A 91 -4.64 6.91 -17.67
CA GLN A 91 -6.07 6.81 -18.01
C GLN A 91 -6.36 5.80 -19.12
N ASP A 92 -5.55 5.81 -20.19
CA ASP A 92 -5.71 4.86 -21.30
C ASP A 92 -5.43 3.43 -20.84
N THR A 93 -4.39 3.23 -20.04
CA THR A 93 -4.04 1.93 -19.46
C THR A 93 -5.16 1.42 -18.56
N MET A 94 -5.70 2.27 -17.69
CA MET A 94 -6.84 1.92 -16.83
C MET A 94 -8.07 1.54 -17.65
N SER A 95 -8.38 2.31 -18.70
CA SER A 95 -9.50 2.02 -19.60
C SER A 95 -9.36 0.65 -20.27
N HIS A 96 -8.16 0.31 -20.73
CA HIS A 96 -7.88 -1.01 -21.30
C HIS A 96 -8.01 -2.14 -20.29
N ILE A 97 -7.51 -1.96 -19.06
CA ILE A 97 -7.64 -2.94 -17.98
C ILE A 97 -9.13 -3.24 -17.73
N TYR A 98 -9.95 -2.21 -17.52
CA TYR A 98 -11.38 -2.41 -17.28
C TYR A 98 -12.10 -3.03 -18.49
N ALA A 99 -11.78 -2.63 -19.71
CA ALA A 99 -12.38 -3.20 -20.91
C ALA A 99 -12.03 -4.70 -21.09
N ALA A 100 -10.84 -5.12 -20.67
CA ALA A 100 -10.42 -6.51 -20.73
C ALA A 100 -11.14 -7.40 -19.71
N LEU A 101 -11.59 -6.83 -18.58
CA LEU A 101 -12.27 -7.57 -17.51
C LEU A 101 -13.77 -7.80 -17.76
N ILE A 102 -14.38 -7.09 -18.72
CA ILE A 102 -15.83 -7.17 -19.03
C ILE A 102 -16.12 -8.23 -20.13
N LYS A 103 -15.09 -8.89 -20.66
CA LYS A 103 -15.23 -9.97 -21.66
C LYS A 103 -15.23 -11.35 -21.01
#